data_AF-A0A8J7WVH6-F1
#
_entry.id   AF-A0A8J7WVH6-F1
#
_cell.length_a   1.000
_cell.length_b   1.000
_cell.length_c   1.000
_cell.angle_alpha   90.00
_cell.angle_beta   90.00
_cell.angle_gamma   90.00
#
_symmetry.space_group_name_H-M   'P 1'
#
loop_
_entity.id
_entity.type
_entity.pdbx_description
1 polymer ?
#
loop_
_entity_poly.entity_id
_entity_poly.type
_entity_poly.pdbx_seq_one_letter_code
_entity_poly.pdbx_strand_id
1 'polypeptide(L)'
;MKAYIGGFQGGIQGAYGFSSAVHSGGVSGDGLINIKVEGVDQFCQDLNTINRQVQHSIDVILRKAIIDQWMDLVDNNPVDTGRSRAGWIVSGGSPSTYEPPEGQGSYDVSPDQVAPPAHASIFYVVNNVEYISVLNDGHSSQAPVGCVDSAVANFQDYLQQALLELPNSDWFR
;
A
#
# COMPACT_ATOMS: atom_id res chain seq x y z
N MET A 1 35.00 -26.80 -24.86
CA MET A 1 33.62 -26.27 -24.85
C MET A 1 33.63 -25.01 -23.99
N LYS A 2 33.65 -23.83 -24.61
CA LYS A 2 33.73 -22.52 -23.89
C LYS A 2 32.29 -22.05 -23.65
N ALA A 3 31.85 -21.98 -22.40
CA ALA A 3 30.59 -21.37 -22.05
C ALA A 3 30.77 -19.84 -22.00
N TYR A 4 30.17 -19.14 -22.95
CA TYR A 4 30.01 -17.69 -22.89
C TYR A 4 28.89 -17.39 -21.89
N ILE A 5 29.22 -16.78 -20.75
CA ILE A 5 28.23 -16.16 -19.87
C ILE A 5 28.07 -14.73 -20.37
N GLY A 6 26.97 -14.47 -21.09
CA GLY A 6 26.64 -13.17 -21.64
C GLY A 6 26.49 -12.15 -20.53
N GLY A 7 27.31 -11.09 -20.58
CA GLY A 7 27.16 -9.93 -19.72
C GLY A 7 25.83 -9.23 -20.03
N PHE A 8 25.02 -9.06 -19.00
CA PHE A 8 23.80 -8.27 -19.06
C PHE A 8 24.18 -6.79 -19.18
N GLN A 9 24.31 -6.29 -20.41
CA GLN A 9 24.43 -4.85 -20.68
C GLN A 9 23.03 -4.25 -20.81
N GLY A 10 22.44 -3.91 -19.68
CA GLY A 10 21.22 -3.11 -19.59
C GLY A 10 21.39 -2.15 -18.42
N GLY A 11 22.12 -1.06 -18.64
CA GLY A 11 22.41 -0.06 -17.63
C GLY A 11 21.20 0.83 -17.35
N ILE A 12 20.80 0.92 -16.09
CA ILE A 12 19.99 2.02 -15.58
C ILE A 12 20.96 3.20 -15.42
N GLN A 13 20.94 4.15 -16.35
CA GLN A 13 21.75 5.37 -16.27
C GLN A 13 21.04 6.40 -15.39
N GLY A 14 21.24 6.30 -14.07
CA GLY A 14 20.79 7.30 -13.10
C GLY A 14 21.55 7.14 -11.79
N ALA A 15 22.59 7.95 -11.58
CA ALA A 15 23.34 8.23 -10.34
C ALA A 15 23.88 7.07 -9.44
N TYR A 16 23.53 5.82 -9.67
CA TYR A 16 23.97 4.67 -8.88
C TYR A 16 24.48 3.58 -9.83
N GLY A 17 25.73 3.72 -10.22
CA GLY A 17 26.39 2.73 -11.07
C GLY A 17 26.53 1.41 -10.31
N PHE A 18 25.89 0.34 -10.81
CA PHE A 18 26.27 -1.02 -10.48
C PHE A 18 27.75 -1.18 -10.85
N SER A 19 28.64 -1.12 -9.87
CA SER A 19 30.06 -1.37 -10.08
C SER A 19 30.21 -2.83 -10.51
N SER A 20 30.54 -3.04 -11.79
CA SER A 20 30.72 -4.37 -12.37
C SER A 20 31.87 -5.09 -11.67
N ALA A 21 31.56 -6.03 -10.77
CA ALA A 21 32.58 -6.69 -9.97
C ALA A 21 32.76 -8.17 -10.37
N VAL A 22 33.23 -8.40 -11.59
CA VAL A 22 33.91 -9.66 -11.93
C VAL A 22 35.12 -9.32 -12.78
N HIS A 23 36.31 -9.30 -12.16
CA HIS A 23 37.57 -9.31 -12.89
C HIS A 23 38.16 -10.73 -12.81
N SER A 24 38.47 -11.32 -13.97
CA SER A 24 39.02 -12.67 -14.06
C SER A 24 40.38 -12.75 -13.35
N GLY A 25 40.52 -13.73 -12.46
CA GLY A 25 41.72 -14.02 -11.70
C GLY A 25 42.94 -14.39 -12.54
N GLY A 26 44.12 -13.90 -12.13
CA GLY A 26 45.40 -14.35 -12.65
C GLY A 26 45.85 -15.68 -12.01
N VAL A 27 46.62 -16.47 -12.77
CA VAL A 27 47.26 -17.71 -12.29
C VAL A 27 48.52 -17.33 -11.52
N SER A 28 48.64 -17.77 -10.26
CA SER A 28 49.88 -17.59 -9.49
C SER A 28 50.94 -18.62 -9.88
N GLY A 29 52.23 -18.32 -9.65
CA GLY A 29 53.38 -19.11 -10.15
C GLY A 29 53.49 -20.56 -9.63
N ASP A 30 52.60 -20.93 -8.71
CA ASP A 30 52.39 -22.24 -8.08
C ASP A 30 51.16 -23.00 -8.64
N GLY A 31 50.49 -22.46 -9.66
CA GLY A 31 49.39 -23.14 -10.38
C GLY A 31 47.99 -22.94 -9.77
N LEU A 32 47.85 -22.07 -8.76
CA LEU A 32 46.55 -21.74 -8.17
C LEU A 32 45.81 -20.65 -8.98
N ILE A 33 44.49 -20.80 -9.09
CA ILE A 33 43.60 -19.80 -9.70
C ILE A 33 42.92 -19.02 -8.58
N ASN A 34 43.18 -17.72 -8.49
CA ASN A 34 42.59 -16.84 -7.49
C ASN A 34 41.48 -15.99 -8.11
N ILE A 35 40.21 -16.25 -7.78
CA ILE A 35 39.08 -15.42 -8.23
C ILE A 35 38.79 -14.38 -7.14
N LYS A 36 38.95 -13.09 -7.48
CA LYS A 36 38.59 -11.98 -6.60
C LYS A 36 37.23 -11.41 -7.02
N VAL A 37 36.28 -11.42 -6.11
CA VAL A 37 34.99 -10.74 -6.25
C VAL A 37 35.01 -9.55 -5.30
N GLU A 38 34.82 -8.35 -5.83
CA GLU A 38 34.76 -7.10 -5.05
C GLU A 38 33.32 -6.57 -5.01
N GLY A 39 33.03 -5.53 -4.23
CA GLY A 39 31.72 -4.86 -4.27
C GLY A 39 30.51 -5.64 -3.74
N VAL A 40 30.70 -6.86 -3.23
CA VAL A 40 29.62 -7.70 -2.67
C VAL A 40 28.89 -6.99 -1.53
N ASP A 41 29.62 -6.32 -0.64
CA ASP A 41 29.02 -5.59 0.49
C ASP A 41 28.13 -4.44 0.02
N GLN A 42 28.56 -3.69 -1.01
CA GLN A 42 27.77 -2.60 -1.58
C GLN A 42 26.51 -3.14 -2.25
N PHE A 43 26.63 -4.20 -3.04
CA PHE A 43 25.48 -4.85 -3.66
C PHE A 43 24.45 -5.33 -2.62
N CYS A 44 24.90 -5.95 -1.52
CA CYS A 44 24.03 -6.33 -0.41
C CYS A 44 23.35 -5.13 0.25
N GLN A 45 24.04 -4.00 0.40
CA GLN A 45 23.46 -2.76 0.92
C GLN A 45 22.41 -2.15 -0.01
N ASP A 46 22.67 -2.18 -1.32
CA ASP A 46 21.75 -1.68 -2.34
C ASP A 46 20.47 -2.52 -2.36
N LEU A 47 20.59 -3.85 -2.35
CA LEU A 47 19.44 -4.76 -2.25
C LEU A 47 18.61 -4.51 -0.98
N ASN A 48 19.26 -4.30 0.16
CA ASN A 48 18.56 -3.97 1.41
C ASN A 48 17.83 -2.62 1.33
N THR A 49 18.41 -1.65 0.63
CA THR A 49 17.82 -0.33 0.43
C THR A 49 16.59 -0.41 -0.47
N ILE A 50 16.70 -1.11 -1.61
CA ILE A 50 15.58 -1.37 -2.52
C ILE A 50 14.46 -2.10 -1.77
N ASN A 51 14.79 -3.14 -0.99
CA ASN A 51 13.79 -3.87 -0.22
C ASN A 51 13.03 -2.94 0.75
N ARG A 52 13.72 -2.11 1.53
CA ARG A 52 13.07 -1.15 2.44
C ARG A 52 12.18 -0.15 1.70
N GLN A 53 12.64 0.34 0.54
CA GLN A 53 11.88 1.28 -0.27
C GLN A 53 10.59 0.65 -0.82
N VAL A 54 10.69 -0.56 -1.38
CA VAL A 54 9.52 -1.31 -1.88
C VAL A 54 8.51 -1.54 -0.76
N GLN A 55 8.96 -1.99 0.41
CA GLN A 55 8.08 -2.21 1.56
C GLN A 55 7.38 -0.91 2.01
N HIS A 56 8.12 0.21 2.03
CA HIS A 56 7.55 1.50 2.36
C HIS A 56 6.53 1.99 1.33
N SER A 57 6.83 1.88 0.03
CA SER A 57 5.89 2.26 -1.03
C SER A 57 4.60 1.45 -0.98
N ILE A 58 4.69 0.14 -0.72
CA ILE A 58 3.50 -0.71 -0.55
C ILE A 58 2.65 -0.24 0.64
N ASP A 59 3.26 0.06 1.79
CA ASP A 59 2.53 0.59 2.96
C ASP A 59 1.79 1.89 2.64
N VAL A 60 2.45 2.82 1.95
CA VAL A 60 1.87 4.11 1.56
C VAL A 60 0.70 3.93 0.60
N ILE A 61 0.85 3.12 -0.45
CA ILE A 61 -0.21 2.86 -1.44
C ILE A 61 -1.43 2.24 -0.75
N LEU A 62 -1.23 1.18 0.04
CA LEU A 62 -2.32 0.45 0.69
C LEU A 62 -3.08 1.37 1.64
N ARG A 63 -2.37 2.11 2.50
CA ARG A 63 -2.99 3.02 3.45
C ARG A 63 -3.80 4.10 2.75
N LYS A 64 -3.26 4.68 1.68
CA LYS A 64 -4.01 5.66 0.89
C LYS A 64 -5.27 5.07 0.26
N ALA A 65 -5.17 3.91 -0.37
CA ALA A 65 -6.34 3.26 -0.97
C ALA A 65 -7.44 2.95 0.05
N ILE A 66 -7.06 2.57 1.29
CA ILE A 66 -8.01 2.36 2.39
C ILE A 66 -8.65 3.66 2.86
N ILE A 67 -7.86 4.74 2.95
CA ILE A 67 -8.37 6.07 3.30
C ILE A 67 -9.37 6.53 2.23
N ASP A 68 -9.03 6.38 0.95
CA ASP A 68 -9.88 6.77 -0.18
C ASP A 68 -11.18 5.94 -0.21
N GLN A 69 -11.11 4.62 0.05
CA GLN A 69 -12.30 3.77 0.21
C GLN A 69 -13.18 4.22 1.38
N TRP A 70 -12.57 4.53 2.53
CA TRP A 70 -13.30 5.02 3.69
C TRP A 70 -13.98 6.36 3.41
N MET A 71 -13.32 7.26 2.67
CA MET A 71 -13.89 8.54 2.24
C MET A 71 -15.12 8.31 1.37
N ASP A 72 -15.04 7.41 0.39
CA ASP A 72 -16.17 7.06 -0.47
C ASP A 72 -17.36 6.47 0.33
N LEU A 73 -17.08 5.60 1.30
CA LEU A 73 -18.09 5.03 2.19
C LEU A 73 -18.77 6.08 3.07
N VAL A 74 -18.02 7.08 3.55
CA VAL A 74 -18.56 8.19 4.35
C VAL A 74 -19.37 9.13 3.47
N ASP A 75 -18.85 9.52 2.31
CA ASP A 75 -19.46 10.51 1.42
C ASP A 75 -20.74 9.98 0.76
N ASN A 76 -20.75 8.70 0.38
CA ASN A 76 -21.92 8.03 -0.21
C ASN A 76 -22.85 7.41 0.83
N ASN A 77 -22.63 7.59 2.14
CA ASN A 77 -23.59 7.16 3.15
C ASN A 77 -24.73 8.19 3.30
N PRO A 78 -25.99 7.77 3.52
CA PRO A 78 -27.09 8.66 3.89
C PRO A 78 -26.79 9.59 5.07
N VAL A 79 -27.30 10.82 5.04
CA VAL A 79 -27.19 11.82 6.12
C VAL A 79 -28.56 12.19 6.66
N ASP A 80 -29.02 11.46 7.66
CA ASP A 80 -30.09 11.98 8.52
C ASP A 80 -29.47 12.73 9.70
N THR A 81 -29.14 12.00 10.78
CA THR A 81 -28.42 12.55 11.95
C THR A 81 -26.90 12.49 11.83
N GLY A 82 -26.37 11.74 10.85
CA GLY A 82 -24.94 11.49 10.66
C GLY A 82 -24.40 10.24 11.39
N ARG A 83 -25.23 9.52 12.17
CA ARG A 83 -24.81 8.34 12.95
C ARG A 83 -24.13 7.27 12.10
N SER A 84 -24.71 6.93 10.95
CA SER A 84 -24.17 5.92 10.04
C SER A 84 -22.80 6.33 9.48
N ARG A 85 -22.60 7.61 9.13
CA ARG A 85 -21.31 8.14 8.66
C ARG A 85 -20.24 8.03 9.72
N ALA A 86 -20.56 8.45 10.93
CA ALA A 86 -19.66 8.32 12.08
C ALA A 86 -19.44 6.85 12.49
N GLY A 87 -20.15 5.88 11.91
CA GLY A 87 -19.96 4.46 12.20
C GLY A 87 -18.78 3.82 11.46
N TRP A 88 -18.28 4.43 10.38
CA TRP A 88 -17.19 3.87 9.59
C TRP A 88 -15.85 4.00 10.30
N ILE A 89 -15.22 2.87 10.62
CA ILE A 89 -13.90 2.80 11.27
C ILE A 89 -12.94 1.95 10.46
N VAL A 90 -11.72 2.45 10.29
CA VAL A 90 -10.56 1.70 9.80
C VAL A 90 -9.76 1.16 10.99
N SER A 91 -9.44 -0.13 10.97
CA SER A 91 -8.56 -0.75 11.98
C SER A 91 -7.62 -1.78 11.34
N GLY A 92 -6.48 -2.04 11.99
CA GLY A 92 -5.51 -3.05 11.55
C GLY A 92 -5.46 -4.26 12.49
N GLY A 93 -5.23 -5.44 11.93
CA GLY A 93 -5.08 -6.70 12.69
C GLY A 93 -6.39 -7.31 13.18
N SER A 94 -7.27 -6.52 13.78
CA SER A 94 -8.63 -6.93 14.17
C SER A 94 -9.67 -5.86 13.81
N PRO A 95 -10.94 -6.25 13.55
CA PRO A 95 -12.01 -5.29 13.31
C PRO A 95 -12.34 -4.48 14.56
N SER A 96 -12.69 -3.21 14.37
CA SER A 96 -13.20 -2.36 15.44
C SER A 96 -14.60 -2.81 15.88
N THR A 97 -14.87 -2.74 17.18
CA THR A 97 -16.22 -2.95 17.76
C THR A 97 -16.93 -1.63 18.06
N TYR A 98 -16.37 -0.50 17.62
CA TYR A 98 -16.95 0.80 17.87
C TYR A 98 -18.27 0.96 17.13
N GLU A 99 -19.25 1.50 17.84
CA GLU A 99 -20.56 1.85 17.33
C GLU A 99 -20.94 3.22 17.93
N PRO A 100 -21.31 4.22 17.12
CA PRO A 100 -21.80 5.49 17.65
C PRO A 100 -23.06 5.27 18.49
N PRO A 101 -23.16 5.86 19.69
CA PRO A 101 -24.31 5.67 20.58
C PRO A 101 -25.59 6.23 19.95
N GLU A 102 -26.76 5.67 20.26
CA GLU A 102 -28.05 6.17 19.75
C GLU A 102 -28.47 7.52 20.38
N GLY A 103 -29.41 8.20 19.71
CA GLY A 103 -30.17 9.31 20.30
C GLY A 103 -29.46 10.66 20.34
N GLN A 104 -28.32 10.83 19.64
CA GLN A 104 -27.68 12.14 19.52
C GLN A 104 -28.26 12.95 18.36
N GLY A 105 -28.35 14.27 18.54
CA GLY A 105 -28.88 15.18 17.52
C GLY A 105 -27.92 15.43 16.34
N SER A 106 -26.63 15.11 16.49
CA SER A 106 -25.60 15.24 15.47
C SER A 106 -24.44 14.30 15.81
N TYR A 107 -23.75 13.80 14.79
CA TYR A 107 -22.55 12.99 14.93
C TYR A 107 -21.43 13.57 14.06
N ASP A 108 -20.22 13.63 14.60
CA ASP A 108 -19.04 14.08 13.87
C ASP A 108 -18.24 12.89 13.36
N VAL A 109 -17.70 13.03 12.15
CA VAL A 109 -16.72 12.10 11.60
C VAL A 109 -15.32 12.57 12.01
N SER A 110 -14.60 11.77 12.80
CA SER A 110 -13.28 12.10 13.32
C SER A 110 -12.16 11.53 12.44
N PRO A 111 -11.03 12.25 12.25
CA PRO A 111 -9.84 11.70 11.59
C PRO A 111 -9.31 10.40 12.23
N ASP A 112 -9.53 10.19 13.53
CA ASP A 112 -9.10 8.98 14.24
C ASP A 112 -9.82 7.71 13.73
N GLN A 113 -10.96 7.89 13.06
CA GLN A 113 -11.73 6.81 12.46
C GLN A 113 -11.07 6.27 11.19
N VAL A 114 -10.11 6.99 10.63
CA VAL A 114 -9.41 6.68 9.38
C VAL A 114 -7.89 6.77 9.57
N ALA A 115 -7.40 6.13 10.63
CA ALA A 115 -5.98 6.05 10.95
C ALA A 115 -5.44 4.61 10.75
N PRO A 116 -5.29 4.13 9.49
CA PRO A 116 -4.75 2.80 9.25
C PRO A 116 -3.32 2.69 9.80
N PRO A 117 -3.05 1.70 10.68
CA PRO A 117 -1.72 1.54 11.26
C PRO A 117 -0.70 1.17 10.19
N ALA A 118 0.53 1.68 10.35
CA ALA A 118 1.64 1.27 9.51
C ALA A 118 1.91 -0.23 9.67
N HIS A 119 2.24 -0.89 8.57
CA HIS A 119 2.66 -2.30 8.52
C HIS A 119 1.61 -3.32 8.97
N ALA A 120 0.31 -2.99 8.91
CA ALA A 120 -0.73 -3.99 9.15
C ALA A 120 -0.76 -5.01 8.00
N SER A 121 -0.80 -6.30 8.32
CA SER A 121 -0.99 -7.36 7.31
C SER A 121 -2.43 -7.45 6.81
N ILE A 122 -3.39 -6.98 7.61
CA ILE A 122 -4.82 -6.98 7.31
C ILE A 122 -5.41 -5.68 7.84
N PHE A 123 -6.23 -5.04 7.01
CA PHE A 123 -7.04 -3.89 7.36
C PHE A 123 -8.52 -4.25 7.32
N TYR A 124 -9.28 -3.62 8.20
CA TYR A 124 -10.73 -3.74 8.29
C TYR A 124 -11.33 -2.35 8.13
N VAL A 125 -12.35 -2.23 7.29
CA VAL A 125 -13.23 -1.05 7.23
C VAL A 125 -14.61 -1.53 7.64
N VAL A 126 -15.08 -1.08 8.79
CA VAL A 126 -16.27 -1.63 9.44
C VAL A 126 -17.25 -0.54 9.81
N ASN A 127 -18.54 -0.91 9.84
CA ASN A 127 -19.61 -0.10 10.40
C ASN A 127 -20.50 -1.03 11.22
N ASN A 128 -20.60 -0.76 12.52
CA ASN A 128 -21.36 -1.60 13.45
C ASN A 128 -22.78 -1.08 13.70
N VAL A 129 -23.22 -0.02 13.01
CA VAL A 129 -24.60 0.47 13.11
C VAL A 129 -25.57 -0.57 12.54
N GLU A 130 -26.58 -0.92 13.32
CA GLU A 130 -27.48 -2.05 13.12
C GLU A 130 -28.28 -2.02 11.81
N TYR A 131 -28.45 -0.84 11.22
CA TYR A 131 -29.21 -0.62 9.98
C TYR A 131 -28.33 -0.37 8.76
N ILE A 132 -27.00 -0.51 8.84
CA ILE A 132 -26.11 -0.19 7.70
C ILE A 132 -26.40 -1.05 6.46
N SER A 133 -26.75 -2.33 6.65
CA SER A 133 -27.16 -3.22 5.55
C SER A 133 -28.44 -2.75 4.88
N VAL A 134 -29.42 -2.32 5.68
CA VAL A 134 -30.70 -1.78 5.19
C VAL A 134 -30.48 -0.52 4.36
N LEU A 135 -29.53 0.34 4.75
CA LEU A 135 -29.14 1.51 3.94
C LEU A 135 -28.50 1.09 2.63
N ASN A 136 -27.59 0.12 2.65
CA ASN A 136 -26.98 -0.43 1.44
C ASN A 136 -28.04 -1.03 0.49
N ASP A 137 -29.07 -1.67 1.02
CA ASP A 137 -30.16 -2.25 0.23
C ASP A 137 -31.11 -1.21 -0.40
N GLY A 138 -30.88 0.09 -0.15
CA GLY A 138 -31.58 1.18 -0.83
C GLY A 138 -32.80 1.74 -0.11
N HIS A 139 -32.91 1.50 1.20
CA HIS A 139 -34.02 2.04 2.01
C HIS A 139 -33.89 3.54 2.35
N SER A 140 -32.87 4.23 1.84
CA SER A 140 -32.71 5.68 1.95
C SER A 140 -32.71 6.33 0.57
N SER A 141 -33.44 7.45 0.44
CA SER A 141 -33.40 8.30 -0.75
C SER A 141 -32.20 9.26 -0.79
N GLN A 142 -31.36 9.26 0.25
CA GLN A 142 -30.25 10.20 0.38
C GLN A 142 -28.91 9.67 -0.15
N ALA A 143 -28.84 8.36 -0.44
CA ALA A 143 -27.66 7.74 -1.02
C ALA A 143 -28.04 6.78 -2.14
N PRO A 144 -27.10 6.45 -3.04
CA PRO A 144 -27.29 5.38 -4.00
C PRO A 144 -27.54 4.03 -3.31
N VAL A 145 -28.36 3.20 -3.95
CA VAL A 145 -28.47 1.78 -3.60
C VAL A 145 -27.12 1.11 -3.83
N GLY A 146 -26.71 0.23 -2.93
CA GLY A 146 -25.45 -0.50 -3.01
C GLY A 146 -24.22 0.37 -2.72
N CYS A 147 -24.34 1.39 -1.86
CA CYS A 147 -23.22 2.29 -1.56
C CYS A 147 -22.00 1.56 -0.97
N VAL A 148 -22.22 0.58 -0.08
CA VAL A 148 -21.16 -0.27 0.48
C VAL A 148 -20.62 -1.22 -0.58
N ASP A 149 -21.50 -1.87 -1.34
CA ASP A 149 -21.11 -2.82 -2.39
C ASP A 149 -20.25 -2.14 -3.47
N SER A 150 -20.60 -0.91 -3.83
CA SER A 150 -19.87 -0.10 -4.80
C SER A 150 -18.46 0.25 -4.30
N ALA A 151 -18.34 0.72 -3.05
CA ALA A 151 -17.04 1.01 -2.46
C ALA A 151 -16.15 -0.24 -2.32
N VAL A 152 -16.74 -1.42 -2.12
CA VAL A 152 -15.99 -2.69 -2.14
C VAL A 152 -15.54 -3.03 -3.56
N ALA A 153 -16.44 -2.91 -4.56
CA ALA A 153 -16.13 -3.20 -5.95
C ALA A 153 -15.05 -2.26 -6.53
N ASN A 154 -15.02 -1.01 -6.08
CA ASN A 154 -14.10 0.03 -6.56
C ASN A 154 -12.73 -0.01 -5.88
N PHE A 155 -12.45 -0.98 -5.00
CA PHE A 155 -11.18 -1.01 -4.26
C PHE A 155 -9.94 -1.01 -5.17
N GLN A 156 -10.04 -1.67 -6.33
CA GLN A 156 -8.97 -1.70 -7.32
C GLN A 156 -8.68 -0.31 -7.90
N ASP A 157 -9.68 0.56 -8.00
CA ASP A 157 -9.55 1.91 -8.52
C ASP A 157 -8.86 2.81 -7.50
N TYR A 158 -9.19 2.70 -6.21
CA TYR A 158 -8.47 3.42 -5.15
C TYR A 158 -6.99 3.01 -5.10
N LEU A 159 -6.67 1.72 -5.28
CA LEU A 159 -5.28 1.26 -5.39
C LEU A 159 -4.56 1.87 -6.59
N GLN A 160 -5.22 1.95 -7.75
CA GLN A 160 -4.61 2.54 -8.94
C GLN A 160 -4.39 4.05 -8.77
N GLN A 161 -5.37 4.77 -8.20
CA GLN A 161 -5.24 6.19 -7.90
C GLN A 161 -4.08 6.43 -6.91
N ALA A 162 -4.01 5.65 -5.83
CA ALA A 162 -2.92 5.71 -4.86
C ALA A 162 -1.54 5.46 -5.50
N LEU A 163 -1.45 4.53 -6.46
CA LEU A 163 -0.23 4.25 -7.21
C LEU A 163 0.18 5.43 -8.11
N LEU A 164 -0.77 6.09 -8.77
CA LEU A 164 -0.53 7.25 -9.63
C LEU A 164 -0.15 8.52 -8.86
N GLU A 165 -0.72 8.68 -7.66
CA GLU A 165 -0.48 9.82 -6.78
C GLU A 165 0.77 9.69 -5.92
N LEU A 166 1.46 8.54 -5.98
CA LEU A 166 2.77 8.43 -5.36
C LEU A 166 3.64 9.59 -5.88
N PRO A 167 4.14 10.47 -4.98
CA PRO A 167 4.90 11.64 -5.38
C PRO A 167 6.03 11.14 -6.27
N ASN A 168 6.13 11.70 -7.49
CA ASN A 168 7.12 11.39 -8.54
C ASN A 168 8.47 10.91 -7.97
N SER A 169 8.60 9.67 -7.52
CA SER A 169 8.99 8.57 -8.37
C SER A 169 10.17 8.79 -9.30
N ASP A 170 11.08 9.68 -8.93
CA ASP A 170 12.45 9.65 -9.45
C ASP A 170 13.18 8.31 -9.13
N TRP A 171 12.48 7.29 -8.60
CA TRP A 171 12.98 5.93 -8.36
C TRP A 171 13.01 5.00 -9.60
N PHE A 172 12.22 5.25 -10.66
CA PHE A 172 12.21 4.42 -11.89
C PHE A 172 12.66 5.15 -13.17
N ARG A 173 13.19 6.37 -13.08
CA ARG A 173 13.85 7.06 -14.20
C ARG A 173 15.36 6.91 -14.10
#